data_AF-A0A355FV35-F1
#
_entry.id   AF-A0A355FV35-F1
#
_cell.length_a   1.000
_cell.length_b   1.000
_cell.length_c   1.000
_cell.angle_alpha   90.00
_cell.angle_beta   90.00
_cell.angle_gamma   90.00
#
_symmetry.space_group_name_H-M   'P 1'
#
loop_
_entity.id
_entity.type
_entity.pdbx_description
1 polymer ?
#
loop_
_entity_poly.entity_id
_entity_poly.type
_entity_poly.pdbx_seq_one_letter_code
_entity_poly.pdbx_strand_id
1 'polypeptide(L)'
;MIQRSWKIGGLALLGYVLCMIFFVPLGPGLLEFTSTGSAGHVQDQDRKVTVYALTGFGTHWTESPDQLTVVLRHGTQLASLPLIETLDATHVLVGMDLPYTVPSKSWDVLVTHPVDGTLLLENGVFLQDRFIDEQTKWANPEIAEYPAELPFHFPYQPQILETIRNLMLHVPMWFTMFLLMGISFVASIRQLSTA
;
A
#
# COMPACT_ATOMS: atom_id res chain seq x y z
N MET A 1 -46.04 2.48 16.05
CA MET A 1 -44.60 2.46 16.44
C MET A 1 -43.64 2.17 15.27
N ILE A 2 -44.04 1.40 14.25
CA ILE A 2 -43.19 1.02 13.10
C ILE A 2 -42.77 2.18 12.17
N GLN A 3 -43.55 3.28 12.08
CA GLN A 3 -43.28 4.36 11.11
C GLN A 3 -42.01 5.19 11.38
N ARG A 4 -41.53 5.29 12.63
CA ARG A 4 -40.29 6.04 12.96
C ARG A 4 -39.06 5.14 12.97
N SER A 5 -39.23 3.83 13.11
CA SER A 5 -38.13 2.85 13.26
C SER A 5 -37.19 2.86 12.05
N TRP A 6 -37.74 2.89 10.84
CA TRP A 6 -36.95 2.99 9.61
C TRP A 6 -36.12 4.29 9.54
N LYS A 7 -36.70 5.43 9.94
CA LYS A 7 -36.01 6.73 9.92
C LYS A 7 -34.86 6.77 10.93
N ILE A 8 -35.10 6.22 12.12
CA ILE A 8 -34.10 6.13 13.19
C ILE A 8 -32.97 5.16 12.77
N GLY A 9 -33.32 4.00 12.20
CA GLY A 9 -32.34 3.04 11.68
C GLY A 9 -31.48 3.62 10.57
N GLY A 10 -32.08 4.34 9.62
CA GLY A 10 -31.34 5.03 8.56
C GLY A 10 -30.38 6.10 9.10
N LEU A 11 -30.82 6.91 10.07
CA LEU A 11 -29.97 7.91 10.70
C LEU A 11 -28.82 7.27 11.49
N ALA A 12 -29.08 6.20 12.23
CA ALA A 12 -28.07 5.47 12.98
C ALA A 12 -27.02 4.83 12.05
N LEU A 13 -27.46 4.25 10.92
CA LEU A 13 -26.56 3.65 9.94
C LEU A 13 -25.70 4.71 9.25
N LEU A 14 -26.27 5.87 8.90
CA LEU A 14 -25.51 6.98 8.33
C LEU A 14 -24.45 7.51 9.32
N GLY A 15 -24.85 7.65 10.59
CA GLY A 15 -23.92 8.03 11.66
C GLY A 15 -22.80 7.00 11.85
N TYR A 16 -23.14 5.72 11.84
CA TYR A 16 -22.16 4.63 11.93
C TYR A 16 -21.14 4.66 10.79
N VAL A 17 -21.59 4.79 9.54
CA VAL A 17 -20.69 4.87 8.38
C VAL A 17 -19.79 6.09 8.49
N LEU A 18 -20.34 7.25 8.87
CA LEU A 18 -19.56 8.48 9.02
C LEU A 18 -18.52 8.34 10.13
N CYS A 19 -18.86 7.74 11.27
CA CYS A 19 -17.89 7.45 12.33
C CYS A 19 -16.79 6.49 11.84
N MET A 20 -17.16 5.37 11.19
CA MET A 20 -16.18 4.40 10.71
C MET A 20 -15.18 4.98 9.71
N ILE A 21 -15.58 5.96 8.89
CA ILE A 21 -14.66 6.66 7.97
C ILE A 21 -13.50 7.34 8.72
N PHE A 22 -13.68 7.78 9.96
CA PHE A 22 -12.63 8.43 10.75
C PHE A 22 -11.92 7.47 11.71
N PHE A 23 -12.62 6.47 12.24
CA PHE A 23 -12.05 5.57 13.25
C PHE A 23 -11.25 4.41 12.65
N VAL A 24 -11.57 3.96 11.44
CA VAL A 24 -10.85 2.84 10.83
C VAL A 24 -9.51 3.35 10.27
N PRO A 25 -8.38 2.74 10.69
CA PRO A 25 -7.06 3.11 10.21
C PRO A 25 -6.79 2.55 8.81
N LEU A 26 -5.74 3.06 8.18
CA LEU A 26 -5.19 2.49 6.96
C LEU A 26 -4.19 1.39 7.34
N GLY A 27 -4.11 0.35 6.53
CA GLY A 27 -3.12 -0.72 6.70
C GLY A 27 -1.69 -0.27 6.43
N PRO A 28 -0.70 -1.09 6.81
CA PRO A 28 0.68 -0.87 6.48
C PRO A 28 0.91 -0.92 4.97
N GLY A 29 1.94 -0.21 4.50
CA GLY A 29 2.27 -0.13 3.08
C GLY A 29 3.67 0.40 2.81
N LEU A 30 4.04 0.44 1.53
CA LEU A 30 5.31 0.99 1.06
C LEU A 30 5.06 2.25 0.25
N LEU A 31 5.78 3.32 0.57
CA LEU A 31 5.65 4.62 -0.10
C LEU A 31 6.68 4.78 -1.21
N GLU A 32 7.95 4.60 -0.87
CA GLU A 32 9.04 4.93 -1.77
C GLU A 32 10.24 4.02 -1.51
N PHE A 33 11.01 3.77 -2.57
CA PHE A 33 12.30 3.13 -2.49
C PHE A 33 13.28 3.91 -3.38
N THR A 34 14.14 4.72 -2.75
CA THR A 34 14.96 5.70 -3.46
C THR A 34 16.44 5.53 -3.16
N SER A 35 17.30 5.85 -4.12
CA SER A 35 18.75 5.80 -3.92
C SER A 35 19.19 6.98 -3.08
N THR A 36 19.93 6.73 -2.00
CA THR A 36 20.52 7.79 -1.18
C THR A 36 21.75 8.43 -1.88
N GLY A 37 22.16 7.92 -3.04
CA GLY A 37 23.35 8.38 -3.78
C GLY A 37 24.67 8.14 -3.03
N SER A 38 24.60 7.48 -1.88
CA SER A 38 25.71 7.23 -0.96
C SER A 38 26.12 5.78 -1.06
N ALA A 39 27.43 5.54 -1.12
CA ALA A 39 28.00 4.21 -1.08
C ALA A 39 28.18 3.77 0.38
N GLY A 40 27.49 2.71 0.78
CA GLY A 40 27.53 2.15 2.12
C GLY A 40 28.31 0.84 2.18
N HIS A 41 28.65 0.43 3.39
CA HIS A 41 29.23 -0.88 3.67
C HIS A 41 28.13 -1.82 4.16
N VAL A 42 27.97 -2.96 3.48
CA VAL A 42 27.17 -4.08 4.01
C VAL A 42 28.09 -4.86 4.95
N GLN A 43 27.62 -5.15 6.16
CA GLN A 43 28.42 -5.73 7.26
C GLN A 43 29.03 -7.12 6.93
N ASP A 44 28.62 -7.73 5.81
CA ASP A 44 29.04 -9.06 5.35
C ASP A 44 29.77 -9.04 3.97
N GLN A 45 29.94 -7.88 3.34
CA GLN A 45 30.72 -7.77 2.10
C GLN A 45 31.66 -6.55 2.14
N ASP A 46 32.95 -6.79 1.88
CA ASP A 46 33.98 -5.75 1.76
C ASP A 46 33.84 -4.89 0.47
N ARG A 47 32.66 -4.92 -0.17
CA ARG A 47 32.33 -4.18 -1.38
C ARG A 47 31.37 -3.05 -1.04
N LYS A 48 31.72 -1.83 -1.47
CA LYS A 48 30.82 -0.68 -1.43
C LYS A 48 29.63 -0.94 -2.34
N VAL A 49 28.43 -0.98 -1.77
CA VAL A 49 27.18 -1.09 -2.52
C VAL A 49 26.41 0.22 -2.45
N THR A 50 25.59 0.48 -3.48
CA THR A 50 24.71 1.64 -3.49
C THR A 50 23.61 1.43 -2.44
N VAL A 51 23.45 2.41 -1.55
CA VAL A 51 22.42 2.35 -0.50
C VAL A 51 21.12 2.93 -1.02
N TYR A 52 20.03 2.20 -0.75
CA TYR A 52 18.67 2.65 -1.00
C TYR A 52 17.95 2.84 0.32
N ALA A 53 17.20 3.93 0.42
CA ALA A 53 16.28 4.20 1.51
C ALA A 53 14.89 3.68 1.13
N LEU A 54 14.38 2.77 1.94
CA LEU A 54 13.03 2.25 1.88
C LEU A 54 12.15 2.98 2.90
N THR A 55 11.05 3.55 2.44
CA THR A 55 10.09 4.28 3.26
C THR A 55 8.75 3.56 3.27
N GLY A 56 8.36 3.11 4.47
CA GLY A 56 7.07 2.49 4.75
C GLY A 56 6.02 3.48 5.27
N PHE A 57 4.76 3.07 5.25
CA PHE A 57 3.64 3.77 5.86
C PHE A 57 3.00 2.85 6.89
N GLY A 58 2.96 3.27 8.16
CA GLY A 58 2.30 2.50 9.23
C GLY A 58 2.88 1.11 9.49
N THR A 59 4.16 0.90 9.15
CA THR A 59 4.89 -0.35 9.36
C THR A 59 5.52 -0.43 10.75
N HIS A 60 5.89 -1.65 11.18
CA HIS A 60 6.41 -1.94 12.52
C HIS A 60 7.79 -2.63 12.47
N TRP A 61 8.70 -2.15 11.61
CA TRP A 61 9.98 -2.80 11.36
C TRP A 61 10.95 -2.85 12.56
N THR A 62 10.69 -2.08 13.61
CA THR A 62 11.46 -2.12 14.87
C THR A 62 11.12 -3.32 15.75
N GLU A 63 9.94 -3.93 15.61
CA GLU A 63 9.50 -5.02 16.48
C GLU A 63 10.22 -6.35 16.19
N SER A 64 10.75 -6.52 14.98
CA SER A 64 11.55 -7.69 14.57
C SER A 64 12.48 -7.37 13.38
N PRO A 65 13.51 -6.53 13.59
CA PRO A 65 14.39 -6.06 12.52
C PRO A 65 15.13 -7.22 11.82
N ASP A 66 15.50 -8.26 12.55
CA ASP A 66 16.24 -9.42 12.02
C ASP A 66 15.42 -10.30 11.07
N GLN A 67 14.09 -10.18 11.08
CA GLN A 67 13.18 -10.95 10.24
C GLN A 67 12.66 -10.15 9.04
N LEU A 68 13.07 -8.88 8.93
CA LEU A 68 12.73 -8.03 7.80
C LEU A 68 13.52 -8.45 6.56
N THR A 69 12.82 -8.93 5.54
CA THR A 69 13.45 -9.31 4.26
C THR A 69 12.95 -8.39 3.15
N VAL A 70 13.89 -7.83 2.38
CA VAL A 70 13.59 -6.98 1.22
C VAL A 70 14.01 -7.71 -0.04
N VAL A 71 13.08 -7.85 -0.98
CA VAL A 71 13.27 -8.62 -2.20
C VAL A 71 12.82 -7.79 -3.40
N LEU A 72 13.58 -7.84 -4.49
CA LEU A 72 13.16 -7.33 -5.79
C LEU A 72 12.52 -8.43 -6.61
N ARG A 73 11.37 -8.15 -7.21
CA ARG A 73 10.67 -9.07 -8.11
C ARG A 73 10.49 -8.46 -9.49
N HIS A 74 10.76 -9.27 -10.51
CA HIS A 74 10.34 -9.00 -11.87
C HIS A 74 9.82 -10.28 -12.53
N GLY A 75 8.50 -10.38 -12.71
CA GLY A 75 7.86 -11.60 -13.21
C GLY A 75 8.14 -12.79 -12.28
N THR A 76 8.90 -13.77 -12.76
CA THR A 76 9.31 -14.96 -12.00
C THR A 76 10.69 -14.82 -11.36
N GLN A 77 11.43 -13.74 -11.61
CA GLN A 77 12.77 -13.53 -11.08
C GLN A 77 12.69 -12.79 -9.74
N LEU A 78 13.44 -13.29 -8.76
CA LEU A 78 13.52 -12.75 -7.41
C LEU A 78 14.98 -12.50 -7.03
N ALA A 79 15.25 -11.38 -6.36
CA ALA A 79 16.57 -11.05 -5.84
C ALA A 79 16.46 -10.48 -4.42
N SER A 80 17.06 -11.17 -3.45
CA SER A 80 17.10 -10.69 -2.07
C SER A 80 18.14 -9.60 -1.93
N LEU A 81 17.81 -8.54 -1.19
CA LEU A 81 18.72 -7.46 -0.89
C LEU A 81 19.16 -7.53 0.58
N PRO A 82 20.46 -7.33 0.87
CA PRO A 82 20.94 -7.28 2.24
C PRO A 82 20.42 -6.02 2.96
N LEU A 83 19.91 -6.23 4.17
CA LEU A 83 19.57 -5.17 5.11
C LEU A 83 20.86 -4.53 5.64
N ILE A 84 20.97 -3.21 5.59
CA ILE A 84 22.13 -2.48 6.15
C ILE A 84 21.81 -2.03 7.57
N GLU A 85 20.73 -1.27 7.71
CA GLU A 85 20.35 -0.65 8.99
C GLU A 85 18.86 -0.34 9.00
N THR A 86 18.20 -0.62 10.12
CA THR A 86 16.83 -0.16 10.38
C THR A 86 16.90 1.16 11.14
N LEU A 87 16.53 2.27 10.50
CA LEU A 87 16.57 3.61 11.10
C LEU A 87 15.41 3.78 12.10
N ASP A 88 14.20 3.45 11.66
CA ASP A 88 12.95 3.61 12.40
C ASP A 88 11.96 2.48 12.05
N ALA A 89 10.78 2.49 12.67
CA ALA A 89 9.69 1.55 12.35
C ALA A 89 9.22 1.62 10.88
N THR A 90 9.48 2.73 10.20
CA THR A 90 9.07 3.01 8.81
C THR A 90 10.22 3.35 7.86
N HIS A 91 11.47 3.37 8.32
CA HIS A 91 12.61 3.74 7.47
C HIS A 91 13.74 2.73 7.60
N VAL A 92 14.18 2.20 6.46
CA VAL A 92 15.19 1.16 6.40
C VAL A 92 16.18 1.45 5.29
N LEU A 93 17.47 1.19 5.54
CA LEU A 93 18.52 1.24 4.56
C LEU A 93 18.84 -0.16 4.04
N VAL A 94 18.82 -0.29 2.72
CA VAL A 94 19.00 -1.54 2.00
C VAL A 94 20.16 -1.42 1.03
N GLY A 95 21.02 -2.44 1.00
CA GLY A 95 22.14 -2.50 0.07
C GLY A 95 21.70 -3.05 -1.28
N MET A 96 22.02 -2.34 -2.37
CA MET A 96 21.79 -2.84 -3.71
C MET A 96 22.95 -3.74 -4.16
N ASP A 97 22.87 -5.04 -3.84
CA ASP A 97 23.81 -6.05 -4.32
C ASP A 97 23.21 -6.88 -5.47
N LEU A 98 23.26 -6.31 -6.67
CA LEU A 98 22.81 -6.97 -7.92
C LEU A 98 23.99 -7.16 -8.88
N PRO A 99 23.96 -8.21 -9.72
CA PRO A 99 24.93 -8.39 -10.81
C PRO A 99 24.76 -7.31 -11.89
N TYR A 100 25.77 -7.12 -12.74
CA TYR A 100 25.75 -6.10 -13.80
C TYR A 100 24.68 -6.38 -14.88
N THR A 101 24.45 -7.65 -15.19
CA THR A 101 23.42 -8.11 -16.12
C THR A 101 22.13 -8.39 -15.36
N VAL A 102 21.05 -7.70 -15.72
CA VAL A 102 19.73 -7.84 -15.08
C VAL A 102 18.64 -8.13 -16.14
N PRO A 103 17.59 -8.90 -15.80
CA PRO A 103 16.54 -9.24 -16.76
C PRO A 103 15.61 -8.09 -17.13
N SER A 104 15.50 -7.05 -16.29
CA SER A 104 14.65 -5.89 -16.54
C SER A 104 15.21 -4.62 -15.90
N LYS A 105 14.77 -3.48 -16.43
CA LYS A 105 15.03 -2.15 -15.88
C LYS A 105 14.15 -1.84 -14.67
N SER A 106 12.89 -2.30 -14.67
CA SER A 106 11.92 -2.03 -13.62
C SER A 106 11.69 -3.25 -12.74
N TRP A 107 11.70 -3.02 -11.44
CA TRP A 107 11.52 -4.04 -10.42
C TRP A 107 10.47 -3.60 -9.41
N ASP A 108 9.64 -4.55 -9.00
CA ASP A 108 8.79 -4.41 -7.83
C ASP A 108 9.63 -4.64 -6.57
N VAL A 109 9.34 -3.90 -5.50
CA VAL A 109 9.94 -4.13 -4.19
C VAL A 109 8.93 -4.86 -3.33
N LEU A 110 9.32 -6.03 -2.84
CA LEU A 110 8.58 -6.83 -1.88
C LEU A 110 9.29 -6.74 -0.53
N VAL A 111 8.51 -6.54 0.51
CA VAL A 111 9.02 -6.50 1.88
C VAL A 111 8.21 -7.48 2.69
N THR A 112 8.87 -8.43 3.34
CA THR A 112 8.20 -9.39 4.22
C THR A 112 8.59 -9.13 5.66
N HIS A 113 7.59 -9.06 6.53
CA HIS A 113 7.75 -8.87 7.97
C HIS A 113 6.64 -9.63 8.71
N PRO A 114 6.92 -10.29 9.85
CA PRO A 114 5.93 -11.07 10.60
C PRO A 114 4.72 -10.26 11.07
N VAL A 115 4.89 -8.97 11.40
CA VAL A 115 3.82 -8.12 11.93
C VAL A 115 3.00 -7.46 10.82
N ASP A 116 3.67 -6.94 9.79
CA ASP A 116 3.02 -6.17 8.72
C ASP A 116 2.57 -7.06 7.54
N GLY A 117 3.04 -8.30 7.49
CA GLY A 117 2.84 -9.24 6.39
C GLY A 117 3.77 -8.96 5.20
N THR A 118 3.35 -9.43 4.03
CA THR A 118 4.04 -9.16 2.77
C THR A 118 3.50 -7.89 2.13
N LEU A 119 4.35 -6.86 2.03
CA LEU A 119 4.05 -5.58 1.38
C LEU A 119 4.66 -5.54 -0.02
N LEU A 120 3.96 -4.87 -0.94
CA LEU A 120 4.35 -4.73 -2.34
C LEU A 120 4.38 -3.26 -2.74
N LEU A 121 5.49 -2.84 -3.35
CA LEU A 121 5.63 -1.58 -4.06
C LEU A 121 5.87 -1.88 -5.55
N GLU A 122 4.84 -1.62 -6.35
CA GLU A 122 4.91 -1.81 -7.80
C GLU A 122 5.88 -0.80 -8.43
N ASN A 123 6.76 -1.26 -9.32
CA ASN A 123 7.77 -0.43 -9.99
C ASN A 123 8.60 0.45 -9.02
N GLY A 124 8.95 -0.09 -7.85
CA GLY A 124 9.70 0.66 -6.83
C GLY A 124 11.15 0.99 -7.22
N VAL A 125 11.75 0.27 -8.16
CA VAL A 125 13.14 0.52 -8.63
C VAL A 125 13.21 0.61 -10.14
N PHE A 126 13.94 1.61 -10.62
CA PHE A 126 14.38 1.71 -12.01
C PHE A 126 15.90 1.73 -12.11
N LEU A 127 16.48 0.66 -12.66
CA LEU A 127 17.93 0.53 -12.88
C LEU A 127 18.29 1.08 -14.26
N GLN A 128 19.12 2.13 -14.30
CA GLN A 128 19.59 2.75 -15.56
C GLN A 128 21.01 2.30 -15.94
N ASP A 129 21.85 1.97 -14.95
CA ASP A 129 23.29 1.71 -15.14
C ASP A 129 23.64 0.23 -15.33
N ARG A 130 22.67 -0.60 -15.74
CA ARG A 130 22.81 -2.07 -15.84
C ARG A 130 22.50 -2.55 -17.25
N PHE A 131 23.17 -3.63 -17.66
CA PHE A 131 22.90 -4.26 -18.96
C PHE A 131 21.67 -5.15 -18.86
N ILE A 132 20.76 -5.04 -19.84
CA ILE A 132 19.49 -5.75 -19.84
C ILE A 132 19.57 -6.98 -20.74
N ASP A 133 19.33 -8.14 -20.14
CA ASP A 133 19.19 -9.41 -20.84
C ASP A 133 18.00 -10.19 -20.31
N GLU A 134 16.88 -10.16 -21.05
CA GLU A 134 15.62 -10.82 -20.70
C GLU A 134 15.74 -12.35 -20.57
N GLN A 135 16.80 -12.95 -21.11
CA GLN A 135 17.02 -14.41 -21.05
C GLN A 135 17.76 -14.85 -19.78
N THR A 136 18.36 -13.89 -19.05
CA THR A 136 19.07 -14.17 -17.81
C THR A 136 18.09 -14.63 -16.74
N LYS A 137 18.32 -15.83 -16.20
CA LYS A 137 17.59 -16.37 -15.03
C LYS A 137 18.52 -16.43 -13.83
N TRP A 138 18.02 -16.00 -12.68
CA TRP A 138 18.71 -16.08 -11.41
C TRP A 138 18.17 -17.23 -10.57
N ALA A 139 18.97 -17.65 -9.58
CA ALA A 139 18.49 -18.52 -8.54
C ALA A 139 17.55 -17.70 -7.64
N ASN A 140 16.26 -18.03 -7.66
CA ASN A 140 15.29 -17.36 -6.82
C ASN A 140 15.55 -17.73 -5.35
N PRO A 141 15.71 -16.76 -4.45
CA PRO A 141 15.74 -17.05 -3.02
C PRO A 141 14.39 -17.62 -2.57
N GLU A 142 14.42 -18.51 -1.58
CA GLU A 142 13.22 -18.90 -0.84
C GLU A 142 12.79 -17.74 0.04
N ILE A 143 11.53 -17.32 -0.09
CA ILE A 143 10.97 -16.19 0.67
C ILE A 143 9.90 -16.74 1.59
N ALA A 144 10.01 -16.43 2.89
CA ALA A 144 8.92 -16.65 3.82
C ALA A 144 7.84 -15.59 3.60
N GLU A 145 6.71 -15.99 3.04
CA GLU A 145 5.51 -15.14 2.98
C GLU A 145 4.80 -15.19 4.33
N TYR A 146 4.51 -14.02 4.89
CA TYR A 146 3.76 -13.91 6.13
C TYR A 146 2.32 -13.49 5.84
N PRO A 147 1.32 -14.24 6.33
CA PRO A 147 -0.06 -13.76 6.27
C PRO A 147 -0.18 -12.51 7.14
N ALA A 148 -0.81 -11.47 6.60
CA ALA A 148 -1.02 -10.23 7.34
C ALA A 148 -2.16 -10.45 8.36
N GLU A 149 -1.82 -10.83 9.60
CA GLU A 149 -2.78 -10.90 10.72
C GLU A 149 -3.09 -9.51 11.29
N LEU A 150 -3.57 -8.62 10.42
CA LEU A 150 -3.84 -7.23 10.76
C LEU A 150 -5.28 -7.06 11.27
N PRO A 151 -5.51 -6.15 12.24
CA PRO A 151 -6.85 -5.77 12.67
C PRO A 151 -7.64 -5.13 11.51
N PHE A 152 -8.96 -4.97 11.64
CA PHE A 152 -9.79 -4.38 10.58
C PHE A 152 -9.28 -2.98 10.17
N HIS A 153 -8.84 -2.87 8.92
CA HIS A 153 -8.25 -1.66 8.34
C HIS A 153 -8.65 -1.51 6.87
N PHE A 154 -8.50 -0.31 6.33
CA PHE A 154 -8.63 -0.09 4.89
C PHE A 154 -7.36 -0.55 4.17
N PRO A 155 -7.48 -1.30 3.07
CA PRO A 155 -6.32 -1.77 2.32
C PRO A 155 -5.50 -0.58 1.83
N TYR A 156 -4.18 -0.69 1.99
CA TYR A 156 -3.26 0.32 1.53
C TYR A 156 -3.18 0.33 0.00
N GLN A 157 -3.33 1.52 -0.61
CA GLN A 157 -3.13 1.72 -2.04
C GLN A 157 -2.34 3.03 -2.27
N PRO A 158 -1.09 2.96 -2.76
CA PRO A 158 -0.24 4.15 -2.93
C PRO A 158 -0.91 5.27 -3.74
N GLN A 159 -1.60 4.91 -4.83
CA GLN A 159 -2.18 5.90 -5.77
C GLN A 159 -3.33 6.71 -5.18
N ILE A 160 -4.05 6.17 -4.21
CA ILE A 160 -5.22 6.83 -3.61
C ILE A 160 -5.07 7.03 -2.11
N LEU A 161 -3.87 6.89 -1.55
CA LEU A 161 -3.63 6.95 -0.11
C LEU A 161 -4.21 8.24 0.51
N GLU A 162 -3.97 9.37 -0.14
CA GLU A 162 -4.45 10.69 0.31
C GLU A 162 -5.96 10.87 0.08
N THR A 163 -6.55 10.19 -0.91
CA THR A 163 -7.94 10.40 -1.35
C THR A 163 -8.90 9.29 -0.93
N ILE A 164 -8.43 8.19 -0.34
CA ILE A 164 -9.24 7.01 -0.01
C ILE A 164 -10.39 7.34 0.93
N ARG A 165 -10.18 8.27 1.89
CA ARG A 165 -11.25 8.75 2.79
C ARG A 165 -12.29 9.59 2.05
N ASN A 166 -11.89 10.33 1.03
CA ASN A 166 -12.82 11.09 0.17
C ASN A 166 -13.60 10.15 -0.76
N LEU A 167 -12.96 9.09 -1.27
CA LEU A 167 -13.60 8.09 -2.13
C LEU A 167 -14.77 7.38 -1.41
N MET A 168 -14.64 7.10 -0.11
CA MET A 168 -15.72 6.52 0.69
C MET A 168 -16.97 7.42 0.80
N LEU A 169 -16.82 8.74 0.61
CA LEU A 169 -17.93 9.71 0.60
C LEU A 169 -18.50 9.92 -0.80
N HIS A 170 -17.82 9.45 -1.85
CA HIS A 170 -18.29 9.56 -3.22
C HIS A 170 -19.61 8.81 -3.42
N VAL A 171 -19.68 7.54 -3.02
CA VAL A 171 -20.89 6.71 -3.22
C VAL A 171 -22.11 7.25 -2.44
N PRO A 172 -21.99 7.63 -1.15
CA PRO A 172 -23.07 8.32 -0.43
C PRO A 172 -23.55 9.60 -1.13
N MET A 173 -22.64 10.41 -1.69
CA MET A 173 -23.01 11.64 -2.40
C MET A 173 -23.95 11.34 -3.57
N TRP A 174 -23.66 10.34 -4.40
CA TRP A 174 -24.55 9.92 -5.49
C TRP A 174 -25.93 9.51 -4.98
N PHE A 175 -26.00 8.72 -3.90
CA PHE A 175 -27.27 8.32 -3.31
C PHE A 175 -28.11 9.52 -2.84
N THR A 176 -27.48 10.54 -2.25
CA THR A 176 -28.19 11.77 -1.87
C THR A 176 -28.75 12.50 -3.10
N MET A 177 -28.00 12.56 -4.20
CA MET A 177 -28.46 13.20 -5.43
C MET A 177 -29.64 12.44 -6.05
N PHE A 178 -29.58 11.10 -6.14
CA PHE A 178 -30.68 10.28 -6.62
C PHE A 178 -31.94 10.41 -5.75
N LEU A 179 -31.77 10.48 -4.44
CA LEU A 179 -32.88 10.66 -3.49
C LEU A 179 -33.55 12.04 -3.63
N LEU A 180 -32.77 13.11 -3.70
CA LEU A 180 -33.29 14.47 -3.92
C LEU A 180 -33.95 14.64 -5.28
N MET A 181 -33.39 14.02 -6.32
CA MET A 181 -33.98 13.97 -7.65
C MET A 181 -35.33 13.22 -7.63
N GLY A 182 -35.40 12.07 -6.95
CA GLY A 182 -36.65 11.32 -6.79
C GLY A 182 -37.74 12.10 -6.06
N ILE A 183 -37.39 12.78 -4.95
CA ILE A 183 -38.32 13.65 -4.22
C ILE A 183 -38.81 14.79 -5.11
N SER A 184 -37.91 15.46 -5.82
CA SER A 184 -38.23 16.56 -6.75
C SER A 184 -39.15 16.11 -7.88
N PHE A 185 -38.89 14.93 -8.45
CA PHE A 185 -39.71 14.35 -9.52
C PHE A 185 -41.14 14.04 -9.05
N VAL A 186 -41.28 13.41 -7.87
CA VAL A 186 -42.61 13.13 -7.27
C VAL A 186 -43.35 14.42 -6.93
N ALA A 187 -42.66 15.43 -6.40
CA ALA A 187 -43.24 16.74 -6.13
C ALA A 187 -43.73 17.43 -7.41
N SER A 188 -42.95 17.34 -8.50
CA SER A 188 -43.33 17.88 -9.81
C SER A 188 -44.61 17.24 -10.37
N ILE A 189 -44.72 15.91 -10.33
CA ILE A 189 -45.94 15.20 -10.76
C ILE A 189 -47.15 15.64 -9.94
N ARG A 190 -47.00 15.74 -8.61
CA ARG A 190 -48.09 16.18 -7.73
C ARG A 190 -48.55 17.60 -8.06
N GLN A 191 -47.61 18.50 -8.31
CA GLN A 191 -47.91 19.88 -8.71
C GLN A 191 -48.70 19.91 -10.02
N LEU A 192 -48.28 19.16 -11.03
CA LEU A 192 -49.00 19.02 -12.31
C LEU A 192 -50.36 18.37 -12.17
N SER A 193 -50.55 17.44 -11.22
CA SER A 193 -51.86 16.79 -10.99
C SER A 193 -52.86 17.66 -10.21
N THR A 194 -52.37 18.69 -9.52
CA THR A 194 -53.20 19.60 -8.70
C THR A 194 -53.55 20.89 -9.45
N ALA A 195 -52.82 21.18 -10.54
CA ALA A 195 -53.12 22.25 -11.50
C ALA A 195 -54.17 21.78 -12.52
#